data_AF-A0A2K1E4C5-F1
#
_entry.id   AF-A0A2K1E4C5-F1
#
_cell.length_a   1.000
_cell.length_b   1.000
_cell.length_c   1.000
_cell.angle_alpha   90.00
_cell.angle_beta   90.00
_cell.angle_gamma   90.00
#
_symmetry.space_group_name_H-M   'P 1'
#
loop_
_entity.id
_entity.type
_entity.pdbx_description
1 polymer ?
#
loop_
_entity_poly.entity_id
_entity_poly.type
_entity_poly.pdbx_seq_one_letter_code
_entity_poly.pdbx_strand_id
1 'polypeptide(L)'
;MKKALIFSTGILMVIFSCKDNMEPTKPENLISQDEMVNILIDLSLVSSAKGLNKKILENNGITPDRYVFEKHKIDSIQFAESNAYYAYFIDDYSNIYVRVKDSLEKLKMKYVRLEQAENKKGNDAKADKAKRVKRDTLRKKQNDSLLQPPTFEEN
;
A
#
# COMPACT_ATOMS: atom_id res chain seq x y z
N MET A 1 19.33 -27.64 -48.93
CA MET A 1 18.28 -26.76 -49.49
C MET A 1 17.20 -26.39 -48.47
N LYS A 2 16.57 -27.35 -47.76
CA LYS A 2 15.53 -27.06 -46.74
C LYS A 2 16.00 -26.15 -45.58
N LYS A 3 17.26 -26.28 -45.13
CA LYS A 3 17.86 -25.45 -44.07
C LYS A 3 18.07 -23.98 -44.46
N ALA A 4 18.39 -23.73 -45.74
CA ALA A 4 18.52 -22.37 -46.28
C ALA A 4 17.14 -21.71 -46.46
N LEU A 5 16.11 -22.50 -46.79
CA LEU A 5 14.73 -22.02 -46.83
C LEU A 5 14.23 -21.61 -45.43
N ILE A 6 14.52 -22.40 -44.40
CA ILE A 6 14.17 -22.09 -42.99
C ILE A 6 14.92 -20.83 -42.50
N PHE A 7 16.21 -20.70 -42.84
CA PHE A 7 16.98 -19.49 -42.51
C PHE A 7 16.44 -18.24 -43.22
N SER A 8 16.02 -18.38 -44.48
CA SER A 8 15.40 -17.31 -45.27
C SER A 8 14.03 -16.88 -44.70
N THR A 9 13.18 -17.82 -44.29
CA THR A 9 11.90 -17.50 -43.65
C THR A 9 12.10 -16.81 -42.29
N GLY A 10 13.14 -17.19 -41.53
CA GLY A 10 13.49 -16.56 -40.25
C GLY A 10 14.00 -15.12 -40.41
N ILE A 11 14.78 -14.82 -41.45
CA ILE A 11 15.29 -13.46 -41.70
C ILE A 11 14.19 -12.50 -42.15
N LEU A 12 13.17 -13.01 -42.88
CA LEU A 12 12.04 -12.20 -43.37
C LEU A 12 11.10 -11.75 -42.24
N MET A 13 11.00 -12.50 -41.14
CA MET A 13 10.20 -12.09 -39.96
C MET A 13 10.82 -10.93 -39.17
N VAL A 14 12.16 -10.77 -39.22
CA VAL A 14 12.86 -9.74 -38.43
C VAL A 14 12.65 -8.33 -39.01
N ILE A 15 12.49 -8.21 -40.33
CA ILE A 15 12.33 -6.91 -41.02
C ILE A 15 10.92 -6.31 -40.93
N PHE A 16 9.89 -7.08 -40.53
CA PHE A 16 8.54 -6.55 -40.27
C PHE A 16 8.33 -6.08 -38.81
N SER A 17 9.36 -6.17 -37.95
CA SER A 17 9.23 -5.78 -36.55
C SER A 17 9.52 -4.30 -36.27
N CYS A 18 9.84 -3.49 -37.29
CA CYS A 18 9.88 -2.03 -37.15
C CYS A 18 8.45 -1.51 -37.12
N LYS A 19 7.86 -1.45 -35.92
CA LYS A 19 6.68 -0.64 -35.67
C LYS A 19 7.19 0.79 -35.59
N ASP A 20 6.95 1.59 -36.63
CA ASP A 20 7.30 3.00 -36.63
C ASP A 20 6.81 3.65 -35.35
N ASN A 21 7.65 4.50 -34.76
CA ASN A 21 7.39 5.27 -33.54
C ASN A 21 6.36 6.38 -33.84
N MET A 22 5.23 6.03 -34.44
CA MET A 22 4.16 6.96 -34.75
C MET A 22 3.56 7.42 -33.42
N GLU A 23 3.50 8.74 -33.27
CA GLU A 23 2.81 9.37 -32.15
C GLU A 23 1.40 8.80 -32.03
N PRO A 24 1.00 8.31 -30.84
CA PRO A 24 -0.31 7.74 -30.66
C PRO A 24 -1.35 8.84 -30.80
N THR A 25 -2.42 8.56 -31.54
CA THR A 25 -3.59 9.44 -31.57
C THR A 25 -4.15 9.59 -30.16
N LYS A 26 -4.41 10.83 -29.74
CA LYS A 26 -5.02 11.10 -28.44
C LYS A 26 -6.39 10.40 -28.31
N PRO A 27 -6.59 9.50 -27.34
CA PRO A 27 -7.87 8.84 -27.12
C PRO A 27 -8.98 9.86 -26.79
N GLU A 28 -10.19 9.66 -27.30
CA GLU A 28 -11.34 10.53 -27.01
C GLU A 28 -11.72 10.51 -25.51
N ASN A 29 -11.53 9.35 -24.89
CA ASN A 29 -11.80 9.05 -23.49
C ASN A 29 -10.51 9.09 -22.62
N LEU A 30 -9.51 9.88 -23.00
CA LEU A 30 -8.24 9.98 -22.25
C LEU A 30 -8.48 10.32 -20.77
N ILE A 31 -8.00 9.44 -19.88
CA ILE A 31 -7.98 9.68 -18.44
C ILE A 31 -7.06 10.86 -18.15
N SER A 32 -7.51 11.88 -17.42
CA SER A 32 -6.68 13.03 -17.06
C SER A 32 -5.45 12.60 -16.26
N GLN A 33 -4.35 13.36 -16.32
CA GLN A 33 -3.14 13.03 -15.55
C GLN A 33 -3.44 12.94 -14.05
N ASP A 34 -4.28 13.84 -13.52
CA ASP A 34 -4.69 13.83 -12.11
C ASP A 34 -5.44 12.56 -11.73
N GLU A 35 -6.37 12.13 -12.58
CA GLU A 35 -7.14 10.92 -12.32
C GLU A 35 -6.28 9.66 -12.50
N MET A 36 -5.36 9.66 -13.48
CA MET A 36 -4.37 8.59 -13.65
C MET A 36 -3.50 8.42 -12.41
N VAL A 37 -3.08 9.53 -11.77
CA VAL A 37 -2.35 9.47 -10.49
C VAL A 37 -3.19 8.79 -9.41
N ASN A 38 -4.48 9.14 -9.27
CA ASN A 38 -5.36 8.52 -8.29
C ASN A 38 -5.53 7.01 -8.54
N ILE A 39 -5.78 6.63 -9.80
CA ILE A 39 -5.93 5.23 -10.23
C ILE A 39 -4.69 4.41 -9.90
N LEU A 40 -3.50 4.92 -10.23
CA LEU A 40 -2.24 4.22 -9.99
C LEU A 40 -1.91 4.08 -8.50
N ILE A 41 -2.26 5.07 -7.67
CA ILE A 41 -2.18 4.96 -6.20
C ILE A 41 -3.08 3.84 -5.71
N ASP A 42 -4.35 3.83 -6.11
CA ASP A 42 -5.31 2.83 -5.67
C ASP A 42 -4.95 1.42 -6.17
N LEU A 43 -4.51 1.29 -7.43
CA LEU A 43 -4.02 0.02 -7.97
C LEU A 43 -2.82 -0.50 -7.19
N SER A 44 -1.89 0.38 -6.82
CA SER A 44 -0.71 0.03 -6.01
C SER A 44 -1.09 -0.44 -4.61
N LEU A 45 -2.03 0.26 -3.95
CA LEU A 45 -2.49 -0.07 -2.61
C LEU A 45 -3.26 -1.40 -2.59
N VAL A 46 -4.22 -1.59 -3.50
CA VAL A 46 -5.05 -2.80 -3.55
C VAL A 46 -4.20 -4.01 -3.97
N SER A 47 -3.28 -3.85 -4.92
CA SER A 47 -2.34 -4.92 -5.31
C SER A 47 -1.43 -5.34 -4.16
N SER A 48 -0.96 -4.38 -3.35
CA SER A 48 -0.16 -4.67 -2.16
C SER A 48 -0.99 -5.35 -1.05
N ALA A 49 -2.26 -4.94 -0.89
CA ALA A 49 -3.17 -5.52 0.10
C ALA A 49 -3.66 -6.93 -0.24
N LYS A 50 -3.67 -7.31 -1.53
CA LYS A 50 -4.11 -8.64 -1.99
C LYS A 50 -3.39 -9.77 -1.24
N GLY A 51 -2.11 -9.58 -0.87
CA GLY A 51 -1.35 -10.59 -0.12
C GLY A 51 -1.93 -10.94 1.26
N LEU A 52 -2.59 -10.00 1.94
CA LEU A 52 -3.06 -10.17 3.32
C LEU A 52 -4.38 -10.96 3.41
N ASN A 53 -5.28 -10.77 2.43
CA ASN A 53 -6.62 -11.37 2.44
C ASN A 53 -6.99 -12.04 1.11
N LYS A 54 -5.98 -12.51 0.35
CA LYS A 54 -6.11 -13.05 -1.01
C LYS A 54 -7.34 -13.94 -1.19
N LYS A 55 -7.51 -14.92 -0.30
CA LYS A 55 -8.59 -15.92 -0.35
C LYS A 55 -9.99 -15.29 -0.23
N ILE A 56 -10.14 -14.26 0.60
CA ILE A 56 -11.43 -13.56 0.77
C ILE A 56 -11.75 -12.77 -0.50
N LEU A 57 -10.78 -12.03 -1.06
CA LEU A 57 -10.99 -11.27 -2.30
C LEU A 57 -11.34 -12.20 -3.47
N GLU A 58 -10.59 -13.29 -3.64
CA GLU A 58 -10.79 -14.26 -4.71
C GLU A 58 -12.14 -14.99 -4.60
N ASN A 59 -12.54 -15.40 -3.39
CA ASN A 59 -13.84 -16.05 -3.17
C ASN A 59 -15.04 -15.15 -3.47
N ASN A 60 -14.86 -13.82 -3.40
CA ASN A 60 -15.90 -12.85 -3.74
C ASN A 60 -15.81 -12.37 -5.19
N GLY A 61 -14.91 -12.95 -6.01
CA GLY A 61 -14.71 -12.56 -7.41
C GLY A 61 -14.10 -11.17 -7.58
N ILE A 62 -13.50 -10.60 -6.53
CA ILE A 62 -12.92 -9.26 -6.54
C ILE A 62 -11.47 -9.35 -7.00
N THR A 63 -11.18 -8.78 -8.15
CA THR A 63 -9.80 -8.57 -8.61
C THR A 63 -9.37 -7.12 -8.35
N PRO A 64 -8.10 -6.86 -7.96
CA PRO A 64 -7.62 -5.51 -7.64
C PRO A 64 -7.88 -4.47 -8.73
N ASP A 65 -7.62 -4.83 -9.97
CA ASP A 65 -7.85 -4.04 -11.16
C ASP A 65 -9.33 -3.71 -11.35
N ARG A 66 -10.21 -4.73 -11.27
CA ARG A 66 -11.65 -4.52 -11.43
C ARG A 66 -12.22 -3.57 -10.37
N TYR A 67 -11.85 -3.77 -9.11
CA TYR A 67 -12.29 -2.90 -8.01
C TYR A 67 -11.87 -1.44 -8.24
N VAL A 68 -10.63 -1.22 -8.69
CA VAL A 68 -10.11 0.12 -8.96
C VAL A 68 -10.82 0.73 -10.17
N PHE A 69 -10.99 0.00 -11.25
CA PHE A 69 -11.70 0.50 -12.44
C PHE A 69 -13.15 0.89 -12.13
N GLU A 70 -13.86 0.06 -11.36
CA GLU A 70 -15.22 0.38 -10.88
C GLU A 70 -15.24 1.63 -9.99
N LYS A 71 -14.27 1.79 -9.09
CA LYS A 71 -14.14 2.98 -8.22
C LYS A 71 -13.97 4.28 -9.02
N HIS A 72 -13.16 4.25 -10.08
CA HIS A 72 -12.85 5.40 -10.91
C HIS A 72 -13.79 5.57 -12.12
N LYS A 73 -14.77 4.69 -12.28
CA LYS A 73 -15.73 4.68 -13.40
C LYS A 73 -15.05 4.65 -14.77
N ILE A 74 -14.01 3.83 -14.88
CA ILE A 74 -13.28 3.56 -16.13
C ILE A 74 -13.38 2.07 -16.47
N ASP A 75 -13.03 1.72 -17.70
CA ASP A 75 -12.83 0.33 -18.10
C ASP A 75 -11.36 0.02 -18.41
N SER A 76 -11.06 -1.25 -18.65
CA SER A 76 -9.70 -1.72 -18.91
C SER A 76 -9.15 -1.22 -20.25
N ILE A 77 -10.01 -0.95 -21.23
CA ILE A 77 -9.61 -0.45 -22.56
C ILE A 77 -9.21 1.02 -22.43
N GLN A 78 -10.06 1.84 -21.81
CA GLN A 78 -9.79 3.25 -21.53
C GLN A 78 -8.49 3.42 -20.73
N PHE A 79 -8.26 2.57 -19.72
CA PHE A 79 -7.01 2.56 -18.97
C PHE A 79 -5.82 2.23 -19.86
N ALA A 80 -5.90 1.14 -20.64
CA ALA A 80 -4.81 0.70 -21.51
C ALA A 80 -4.45 1.74 -22.57
N GLU A 81 -5.44 2.36 -23.22
CA GLU A 81 -5.26 3.42 -24.21
C GLU A 81 -4.64 4.68 -23.61
N SER A 82 -5.15 5.11 -22.45
CA SER A 82 -4.60 6.27 -21.73
C SER A 82 -3.17 6.01 -21.26
N ASN A 83 -2.89 4.82 -20.75
CA ASN A 83 -1.56 4.41 -20.32
C ASN A 83 -0.58 4.36 -21.49
N ALA A 84 -1.00 3.81 -22.64
CA ALA A 84 -0.19 3.77 -23.85
C ALA A 84 0.08 5.18 -24.40
N TYR A 85 -0.91 6.07 -24.37
CA TYR A 85 -0.77 7.47 -24.75
C TYR A 85 0.30 8.18 -23.89
N TYR A 86 0.18 8.11 -22.56
CA TYR A 86 1.18 8.74 -21.68
C TYR A 86 2.56 8.10 -21.79
N ALA A 87 2.65 6.77 -21.96
CA ALA A 87 3.93 6.08 -22.09
C ALA A 87 4.77 6.53 -23.31
N TYR A 88 4.13 7.11 -24.34
CA TYR A 88 4.83 7.74 -25.46
C TYR A 88 5.45 9.09 -25.08
N PHE A 89 4.76 9.89 -24.24
CA PHE A 89 5.22 11.19 -23.75
C PHE A 89 5.96 11.03 -22.41
N ILE A 90 7.26 10.74 -22.49
CA ILE A 90 8.09 10.36 -21.34
C ILE A 90 8.02 11.35 -20.17
N ASP A 91 7.97 12.66 -20.43
CA ASP A 91 7.94 13.70 -19.40
C ASP A 91 6.60 13.71 -18.65
N ASP A 92 5.48 13.58 -19.36
CA ASP A 92 4.15 13.48 -18.76
C ASP A 92 4.04 12.23 -17.89
N TYR A 93 4.50 11.09 -18.42
CA TYR A 93 4.45 9.83 -17.69
C TYR A 93 5.35 9.86 -16.45
N SER A 94 6.54 10.43 -16.57
CA SER A 94 7.44 10.65 -15.44
C SER A 94 6.78 11.51 -14.36
N ASN A 95 6.13 12.61 -14.75
CA ASN A 95 5.41 13.48 -13.80
C ASN A 95 4.30 12.71 -13.05
N ILE A 96 3.50 11.92 -13.77
CA ILE A 96 2.48 11.06 -13.15
C ILE A 96 3.10 10.16 -12.08
N TYR A 97 4.18 9.42 -12.40
CA TYR A 97 4.81 8.51 -11.44
C TYR A 97 5.50 9.21 -10.27
N VAL A 98 6.09 10.39 -10.48
CA VAL A 98 6.64 11.22 -9.39
C VAL A 98 5.52 11.58 -8.41
N ARG A 99 4.37 12.05 -8.92
CA ARG A 99 3.21 12.40 -8.08
C ARG A 99 2.62 11.20 -7.34
N VAL A 100 2.57 10.03 -7.99
CA VAL A 100 2.16 8.76 -7.35
C VAL A 100 3.10 8.43 -6.18
N LYS A 101 4.41 8.45 -6.42
CA LYS A 101 5.43 8.17 -5.40
C LYS A 101 5.35 9.13 -4.23
N ASP A 102 5.25 10.43 -4.50
CA ASP A 102 5.16 11.46 -3.46
C ASP A 102 3.90 11.29 -2.60
N SER A 103 2.78 10.94 -3.23
CA SER A 103 1.51 10.71 -2.54
C SER A 103 1.58 9.47 -1.65
N LEU A 104 2.16 8.37 -2.14
CA LEU A 104 2.37 7.15 -1.36
C LEU A 104 3.33 7.36 -0.19
N GLU A 105 4.42 8.12 -0.37
CA GLU A 105 5.35 8.43 0.71
C GLU A 105 4.70 9.30 1.80
N LYS A 106 3.91 10.31 1.41
CA LYS A 106 3.11 11.10 2.35
C LYS A 106 2.12 10.23 3.12
N LEU A 107 1.45 9.30 2.44
CA LEU A 107 0.50 8.38 3.06
C LEU A 107 1.20 7.45 4.06
N LYS A 108 2.34 6.89 3.69
CA LYS A 108 3.18 6.07 4.56
C LYS A 108 3.61 6.83 5.80
N MET A 109 4.17 8.04 5.65
CA MET A 109 4.56 8.88 6.77
C MET A 109 3.40 9.20 7.71
N LYS A 110 2.20 9.46 7.16
CA LYS A 110 0.99 9.68 7.96
C LYS A 110 0.68 8.45 8.83
N TYR A 111 0.64 7.26 8.27
CA TYR A 111 0.32 6.04 9.03
C TYR A 111 1.40 5.65 10.03
N VAL A 112 2.69 5.81 9.70
CA VAL A 112 3.79 5.61 10.66
C VAL A 112 3.65 6.54 11.87
N ARG A 113 3.30 7.81 11.66
CA ARG A 113 3.09 8.76 12.76
C ARG A 113 1.89 8.39 13.63
N LEU A 114 0.79 7.93 13.01
CA LEU A 114 -0.39 7.47 13.74
C LEU A 114 -0.06 6.26 14.61
N GLU A 115 0.61 5.26 14.06
CA GLU A 115 1.05 4.06 14.80
C GLU A 115 1.96 4.43 15.99
N GLN A 116 2.92 5.33 15.78
CA GLN A 116 3.78 5.82 16.86
C GLN A 116 2.99 6.55 17.96
N ALA A 117 2.00 7.35 17.59
CA ALA A 117 1.17 8.07 18.55
C ALA A 117 0.29 7.11 19.36
N GLU A 118 -0.25 6.07 18.75
CA GLU A 118 -1.03 5.02 19.42
C GLU A 118 -0.15 4.20 20.38
N ASN A 119 1.04 3.80 19.94
CA ASN A 119 1.99 3.04 20.75
C ASN A 119 2.47 3.84 21.97
N LYS A 120 2.75 5.14 21.81
CA LYS A 120 3.10 6.02 22.94
C LYS A 120 1.97 6.10 23.97
N LYS A 121 0.74 6.37 23.54
CA LYS A 121 -0.44 6.39 24.42
C LYS A 121 -0.63 5.08 25.16
N GLY A 122 -0.46 3.95 24.47
CA GLY A 122 -0.54 2.62 25.07
C GLY A 122 0.55 2.37 26.13
N ASN A 123 1.78 2.79 25.86
CA ASN A 123 2.90 2.66 26.79
C ASN A 123 2.76 3.57 28.02
N ASP A 124 2.33 4.82 27.83
CA ASP A 124 2.06 5.76 28.92
C ASP A 124 0.96 5.21 29.84
N ALA A 125 -0.14 4.71 29.25
CA ALA A 125 -1.21 4.08 30.01
C ALA A 125 -0.75 2.83 30.78
N LYS A 126 0.15 2.02 30.21
CA LYS A 126 0.76 0.86 30.90
C LYS A 126 1.67 1.30 32.04
N ALA A 127 2.50 2.33 31.82
CA ALA A 127 3.40 2.87 32.84
C ALA A 127 2.62 3.47 34.01
N ASP A 128 1.53 4.19 33.75
CA ASP A 128 0.66 4.75 34.78
C ASP A 128 -0.06 3.67 35.58
N LYS A 129 -0.56 2.62 34.91
CA LYS A 129 -1.11 1.43 35.60
C LYS A 129 -0.07 0.77 36.50
N ALA A 130 1.15 0.55 36.00
CA ALA A 130 2.24 -0.03 36.79
C ALA A 130 2.61 0.82 38.02
N LYS A 131 2.64 2.15 37.88
CA LYS A 131 2.87 3.09 39.00
C LYS A 131 1.75 3.05 40.03
N ARG A 132 0.48 2.90 39.61
CA ARG A 132 -0.67 2.76 40.53
C ARG A 132 -0.61 1.46 41.31
N VAL A 133 -0.40 0.32 40.62
CA VAL A 133 -0.26 -1.00 41.26
C VAL A 133 0.91 -1.03 42.26
N LYS A 134 2.05 -0.40 41.92
CA LYS A 134 3.18 -0.28 42.83
C LYS A 134 2.85 0.57 44.07
N ARG A 135 2.09 1.66 43.93
CA ARG A 135 1.64 2.47 45.10
C ARG A 135 0.68 1.69 46.00
N ASP A 136 -0.26 0.96 45.44
CA ASP A 136 -1.25 0.20 46.20
C ASP A 136 -0.59 -0.95 46.99
N THR A 137 0.37 -1.64 46.38
CA THR A 137 1.19 -2.67 47.05
C THR A 137 2.07 -2.11 48.16
N LEU A 138 2.69 -0.94 47.95
CA LEU A 138 3.49 -0.28 48.99
C LEU A 138 2.61 0.19 50.17
N ARG A 139 1.42 0.74 49.90
CA ARG A 139 0.48 1.20 50.93
C ARG A 139 -0.08 0.03 51.75
N LYS A 140 -0.35 -1.11 51.13
CA LYS A 140 -0.76 -2.34 51.83
C LYS A 140 0.33 -2.85 52.78
N LYS A 141 1.59 -2.92 52.32
CA LYS A 141 2.73 -3.36 53.14
C LYS A 141 2.94 -2.49 54.39
N GLN A 142 2.75 -1.18 54.25
CA GLN A 142 2.92 -0.23 55.36
C GLN A 142 1.83 -0.41 56.42
N ASN A 143 0.58 -0.68 56.03
CA ASN A 143 -0.52 -0.93 56.96
C ASN A 143 -0.35 -2.26 57.71
N ASP A 144 0.14 -3.31 57.04
CA ASP A 144 0.38 -4.61 57.68
C ASP A 144 1.54 -4.56 58.69
N SER A 145 2.52 -3.65 58.51
CA SER A 145 3.66 -3.48 59.42
C SER A 145 3.32 -2.67 60.69
N LEU A 146 2.22 -1.92 60.68
CA LEU A 146 1.69 -1.19 61.84
C LEU A 146 0.79 -2.04 62.73
N LEU A 147 0.43 -3.24 62.26
CA LEU A 147 -0.25 -4.27 63.04
C LEU A 147 0.81 -5.20 63.66
N GLN A 148 1.64 -4.70 64.57
CA GLN A 148 2.43 -5.61 65.40
C GLN A 148 1.48 -6.30 66.39
N PRO A 149 1.47 -7.65 66.47
CA PRO A 149 0.68 -8.33 67.47
C PRO A 149 1.18 -7.90 68.86
N PRO A 150 0.28 -7.66 69.83
CA PRO A 150 0.68 -7.21 71.16
C PRO A 150 1.66 -8.22 71.78
N THR A 151 2.78 -7.70 72.27
CA THR A 151 3.78 -8.49 73.00
C THR A 151 3.19 -8.88 74.35
N PHE A 152 2.94 -10.17 74.55
CA PHE A 152 2.61 -10.71 75.86
C PHE A 152 3.93 -10.85 76.63
N GLU A 153 4.13 -9.99 77.64
CA GLU A 153 5.20 -10.21 78.61
C GLU A 153 4.82 -11.42 79.48
N GLU A 154 5.69 -12.43 79.44
CA GLU A 154 5.56 -13.67 80.20
C GLU A 154 6.09 -13.42 81.62
N ASN A 155 5.21 -13.45 82.62
CA ASN A 155 5.55 -13.51 84.05
C ASN A 155 5.20 -14.88 84.61
#